data_AF-Q8ZKI6-F1
#
_entry.id   AF-Q8ZKI6-F1
#
_cell.length_a   1.000
_cell.length_b   1.000
_cell.length_c   1.000
_cell.angle_alpha   90.00
_cell.angle_beta   90.00
_cell.angle_gamma   90.00
#
_symmetry.space_group_name_H-M   'P 1'
#
loop_
_entity.id
_entity.type
_entity.pdbx_description
1 polymer ?
#
loop_
_entity_poly.entity_id
_entity_poly.type
_entity_poly.pdbx_seq_one_letter_code
_entity_poly.pdbx_strand_id
1 'polypeptide(L)' 'MRNWGGQSIYFPKGISGRASERDYQIYSECDGRNYAELAKKYNLTLQWIYKIVKRVHTEKQHQRRML' A
#
# COMPACT_ATOMS: atom_id res chain seq x y z
N MET A 1 -2.71 17.59 -37.40
CA MET A 1 -2.37 16.18 -37.12
C MET A 1 -3.28 15.69 -35.99
N ARG A 2 -4.20 14.76 -36.28
CA ARG A 2 -5.24 14.26 -35.34
C ARG A 2 -4.96 12.79 -35.00
N ASN A 3 -3.86 12.53 -34.30
CA ASN A 3 -3.32 11.18 -34.09
C ASN A 3 -3.79 10.51 -32.78
N TRP A 4 -4.81 11.06 -32.11
CA TRP A 4 -5.21 10.63 -30.76
C TRP A 4 -6.57 9.89 -30.71
N GLY A 5 -7.27 9.72 -31.84
CA GLY A 5 -8.52 8.96 -31.88
C GLY A 5 -8.29 7.45 -31.83
N GLY A 6 -8.91 6.74 -30.87
CA GLY A 6 -8.92 5.27 -30.80
C GLY A 6 -8.02 4.63 -29.73
N GLN A 7 -7.28 5.42 -28.92
CA GLN A 7 -6.48 4.88 -27.81
C GLN A 7 -7.32 4.74 -26.54
N SER A 8 -7.28 3.56 -25.92
CA SER A 8 -7.80 3.35 -24.56
C SER A 8 -6.80 3.90 -23.56
N ILE A 9 -7.06 5.09 -23.02
CA ILE A 9 -6.24 5.68 -21.95
C ILE A 9 -6.76 5.14 -20.62
N TYR A 10 -5.94 4.34 -19.93
CA TYR A 10 -6.21 3.98 -18.54
C TYR A 10 -5.91 5.19 -17.66
N PHE A 11 -6.96 5.81 -17.14
CA PHE A 11 -6.83 6.75 -16.02
C PHE A 11 -6.82 5.92 -14.74
N PRO A 12 -5.69 5.80 -14.03
CA PRO A 12 -5.71 5.16 -12.71
C PRO A 12 -6.72 5.92 -11.86
N LYS A 13 -7.80 5.25 -11.47
CA LYS A 13 -8.82 5.79 -10.55
C LYS A 13 -8.15 6.04 -9.22
N GLY A 14 -7.54 7.21 -9.05
CA GLY A 14 -6.97 7.72 -7.82
C GLY A 14 -6.47 6.61 -6.91
N ILE A 15 -5.63 5.70 -7.43
CA ILE A 15 -4.85 4.83 -6.58
C ILE A 15 -3.88 5.81 -5.95
N SER A 16 -4.34 6.48 -4.89
CA SER A 16 -3.50 7.23 -4.00
C SER A 16 -2.39 6.25 -3.67
N GLY A 17 -1.21 6.48 -4.25
CA GLY A 17 -0.07 5.56 -4.11
C GLY A 17 0.25 5.32 -2.64
N ARG A 18 -0.17 6.28 -1.81
CA ARG A 18 -0.16 6.28 -0.36
C ARG A 18 -1.07 5.21 0.24
N ALA A 19 -0.54 4.49 1.20
CA ALA A 19 -1.31 3.60 2.05
C ALA A 19 -2.44 4.35 2.78
N SER A 20 -3.49 3.64 3.18
CA SER A 20 -4.53 4.25 4.02
C SER A 20 -4.01 4.53 5.43
N GLU A 21 -4.69 5.39 6.20
CA GLU A 21 -4.32 5.65 7.61
C GLU A 21 -4.25 4.35 8.43
N ARG A 22 -5.22 3.45 8.22
CA ARG A 22 -5.23 2.10 8.81
C ARG A 22 -3.98 1.30 8.43
N ASP A 23 -3.54 1.37 7.18
CA ASP A 23 -2.37 0.63 6.71
C ASP A 23 -1.08 1.17 7.34
N TYR A 24 -0.97 2.49 7.53
CA TYR A 24 0.14 3.08 8.29
C TYR A 24 0.11 2.67 9.77
N GLN A 25 -1.08 2.59 10.37
CA GLN A 25 -1.24 2.11 11.75
C GLN A 25 -0.79 0.65 11.88
N ILE A 26 -1.25 -0.24 10.99
CA ILE A 26 -0.81 -1.65 10.94
C ILE A 26 0.71 -1.74 10.79
N TYR A 27 1.31 -0.93 9.92
CA TYR A 27 2.77 -0.89 9.75
C TYR A 27 3.49 -0.43 11.02
N SER A 28 2.93 0.56 11.74
CA SER A 28 3.53 1.09 12.98
C SER A 28 3.47 0.11 14.16
N GLU A 29 2.45 -0.76 14.18
CA GLU A 29 2.26 -1.77 15.22
C GLU A 29 2.98 -3.10 14.92
N CYS A 30 3.52 -3.26 13.71
CA CYS A 30 4.21 -4.48 13.28
C CYS A 30 5.62 -4.55 13.88
N ASP A 31 5.89 -5.58 14.69
CA ASP A 31 7.21 -5.87 15.27
C ASP A 31 8.03 -6.89 14.45
N GLY A 32 7.47 -7.35 13.33
CA GLY A 32 8.07 -8.36 12.46
C GLY A 32 7.79 -9.81 12.86
N ARG A 33 7.03 -10.06 13.94
CA ARG A 33 6.64 -11.40 14.41
C ARG A 33 5.13 -11.51 14.71
N ASN A 34 4.47 -10.40 15.04
CA ASN A 34 3.07 -10.32 15.44
C ASN A 34 2.03 -10.30 14.29
N TYR A 35 2.38 -10.76 13.09
CA TYR A 35 1.48 -10.72 11.91
C TYR A 35 0.12 -11.41 12.15
N ALA A 36 0.10 -12.51 12.89
CA ALA A 36 -1.13 -13.24 13.22
C ALA A 36 -2.02 -12.49 14.22
N GLU A 37 -1.42 -11.73 15.14
CA GLU A 37 -2.14 -10.89 16.10
C GLU A 37 -2.76 -9.69 15.40
N LEU A 38 -2.01 -9.05 14.49
CA LEU A 38 -2.52 -7.97 13.65
C LEU A 38 -3.67 -8.45 12.75
N ALA A 39 -3.57 -9.64 12.17
CA ALA A 39 -4.63 -10.23 11.37
C ALA A 39 -5.94 -10.34 12.17
N LYS A 40 -5.88 -10.83 13.42
CA LYS A 40 -7.03 -10.88 14.32
C LYS A 40 -7.53 -9.49 14.71
N LYS A 41 -6.64 -8.59 15.14
CA LYS A 41 -6.97 -7.25 15.61
C LYS A 41 -7.72 -6.42 14.57
N TYR A 42 -7.31 -6.49 13.30
CA TYR A 42 -7.88 -5.71 12.22
C TYR A 42 -8.93 -6.47 11.39
N ASN A 43 -9.26 -7.71 11.76
CA ASN A 43 -10.13 -8.60 11.00
C ASN A 43 -9.71 -8.71 9.52
N LEU A 44 -8.43 -9.00 9.30
CA LEU A 44 -7.80 -9.13 7.99
C LEU A 44 -7.15 -10.50 7.87
N THR A 45 -6.96 -10.97 6.63
CA THR A 45 -6.19 -12.19 6.41
C THR A 45 -4.71 -11.94 6.67
N LEU A 46 -3.99 -12.97 7.12
CA LEU A 46 -2.55 -12.92 7.32
C LEU A 46 -1.81 -12.44 6.06
N GLN A 47 -2.22 -12.93 4.89
CA GLN A 47 -1.68 -12.52 3.59
C GLN A 47 -1.89 -11.02 3.32
N TRP A 48 -3.01 -10.46 3.75
CA TRP A 48 -3.28 -9.03 3.58
C TRP A 48 -2.41 -8.17 4.50
N ILE A 49 -2.17 -8.60 5.74
CA ILE A 49 -1.22 -7.94 6.64
C ILE A 49 0.18 -7.89 6.00
N TYR A 50 0.68 -9.01 5.46
CA TYR A 50 1.97 -9.01 4.74
C TYR A 50 2.02 -8.03 3.57
N LYS A 51 0.94 -7.95 2.77
CA LYS A 51 0.84 -7.00 1.66
C LYS A 51 0.87 -5.56 2.14
N ILE A 52 0.14 -5.24 3.21
CA ILE A 52 0.11 -3.91 3.82
C ILE A 52 1.52 -3.53 4.30
N VAL A 53 2.15 -4.39 5.11
CA VAL A 53 3.47 -4.12 5.68
C VAL A 53 4.51 -3.92 4.57
N LYS A 54 4.51 -4.77 3.55
CA LYS A 54 5.41 -4.64 2.39
C LYS A 54 5.17 -3.33 1.63
N ARG A 55 3.90 -2.97 1.35
CA ARG A 55 3.56 -1.75 0.63
C ARG A 55 4.04 -0.50 1.37
N VAL A 56 3.71 -0.38 2.65
CA VAL A 56 4.10 0.78 3.47
C VAL A 56 5.62 0.83 3.63
N HIS A 57 6.29 -0.32 3.78
CA HIS A 57 7.75 -0.36 3.82
C HIS A 57 8.36 0.22 2.54
N THR A 58 7.93 -0.26 1.36
CA THR A 58 8.43 0.24 0.07
C THR A 58 8.18 1.73 -0.10
N GLU A 59 7.00 2.21 0.30
CA GLU A 59 6.64 3.63 0.25
C GLU A 59 7.57 4.48 1.13
N LYS A 60 7.79 4.08 2.40
CA LYS A 60 8.70 4.78 3.31
C LYS A 60 10.15 4.74 2.83
N GLN A 61 10.61 3.63 2.25
CA GLN A 61 11.95 3.54 1.66
C GLN A 61 12.10 4.49 0.46
N HIS A 62 11.09 4.58 -0.39
CA HIS A 62 11.09 5.52 -1.51
C HIS A 62 11.12 6.97 -0.99
N GLN A 63 10.30 7.30 0.01
CA GLN A 63 10.27 8.63 0.63
C GLN A 63 11.61 9.01 1.26
N ARG A 64 12.29 8.08 1.94
CA ARG A 64 13.62 8.30 2.53
C ARG A 64 14.72 8.55 1.49
N ARG A 65 14.57 8.01 0.27
CA ARG A 65 15.55 8.19 -0.83
C ARG A 65 15.37 9.50 -1.59
N MET A 66 14.23 10.17 -1.43
CA MET A 66 13.93 11.45 -2.09
C MET A 66 14.32 12.67 -1.24
N LEU A 67 14.84 12.45 -0.03
CA LEU A 67 15.43 13.46 0.85
C LEU A 67 16.96 13.38 0.75
#